data_AF-A0A0D2G4Z1-F1
#
_entry.id   AF-A0A0D2G4Z1-F1
#
_cell.length_a   1.000
_cell.length_b   1.000
_cell.length_c   1.000
_cell.angle_alpha   90.00
_cell.angle_beta   90.00
_cell.angle_gamma   90.00
#
_symmetry.space_group_name_H-M   'P 1'
#
loop_
_entity.id
_entity.type
_entity.pdbx_description
1 polymer ?
#
loop_
_entity_poly.entity_id
_entity_poly.type
_entity_poly.pdbx_seq_one_letter_code
_entity_poly.pdbx_strand_id
1 'polypeptide(L)'
;MELMLAGLVRESYAEIESEICNVYFDISPSCHEGFLSSLLSVAPLDHILFGKDLPYAPKTGVLYGREEYAEGNLSQKTWDIVNHNNAKILPMFRDAP
;
A
#
# COMPACT_ATOMS: atom_id res chain seq x y z
N MET A 1 -1.89 -30.00 32.24
CA MET A 1 -2.66 -28.75 32.06
C MET A 1 -2.18 -28.15 30.74
N GLU A 2 -2.74 -28.62 29.63
CA GLU A 2 -2.54 -28.04 28.30
C GLU A 2 -3.16 -26.64 28.32
N LEU A 3 -2.31 -25.63 28.30
CA LEU A 3 -2.75 -24.27 28.02
C LEU A 3 -3.13 -24.22 26.54
N MET A 4 -4.43 -24.00 26.30
CA MET A 4 -5.02 -23.76 24.99
C MET A 4 -4.25 -22.70 24.21
N LEU A 5 -3.38 -23.14 23.30
CA LEU A 5 -2.87 -22.35 22.17
C LEU A 5 -3.92 -22.31 21.04
N ALA A 6 -5.19 -22.11 21.40
CA ALA A 6 -6.32 -22.19 20.45
C ALA A 6 -6.48 -20.93 19.57
N GLY A 7 -5.47 -20.04 19.50
CA GLY A 7 -5.61 -18.75 18.81
C GLY A 7 -4.38 -18.25 18.04
N LEU A 8 -3.33 -19.07 17.88
CA LEU A 8 -2.11 -18.65 17.19
C LEU A 8 -2.02 -19.36 15.84
N VAL A 9 -2.43 -18.64 14.80
CA VAL A 9 -2.17 -18.82 13.36
C VAL A 9 -2.22 -20.28 12.87
N ARG A 10 -3.36 -20.66 12.26
CA ARG A 10 -3.52 -21.96 11.60
C ARG A 10 -2.97 -21.99 10.17
N GLU A 11 -2.70 -20.82 9.58
CA GLU A 11 -2.14 -20.72 8.24
C GLU A 11 -0.63 -21.03 8.26
N SER A 12 -0.21 -21.82 7.29
CA SER A 12 1.19 -21.96 6.91
C SER A 12 1.73 -20.65 6.34
N TYR A 13 3.05 -20.50 6.35
CA TYR A 13 3.73 -19.34 5.76
C TYR A 13 3.34 -19.14 4.28
N ALA A 14 3.18 -20.24 3.52
CA ALA A 14 2.75 -20.18 2.13
C ALA A 14 1.30 -19.69 1.97
N GLU A 15 0.42 -20.03 2.90
CA GLU A 15 -0.97 -19.53 2.90
C GLU A 15 -0.98 -18.02 3.20
N ILE A 16 -0.19 -17.56 4.16
CA ILE A 16 -0.05 -16.13 4.49
C ILE A 16 0.51 -15.34 3.30
N GLU A 17 1.57 -15.82 2.65
CA GLU A 17 2.12 -15.16 1.46
C GLU A 17 1.09 -15.09 0.32
N SER A 18 0.37 -16.18 0.10
CA SER A 18 -0.70 -16.23 -0.91
C SER A 18 -1.81 -15.22 -0.58
N GLU A 19 -2.19 -15.06 0.68
CA GLU A 19 -3.22 -14.10 1.08
C GLU A 19 -2.76 -12.65 0.96
N ILE A 20 -1.51 -12.35 1.35
CA ILE A 20 -0.90 -11.02 1.19
C ILE A 20 -0.95 -10.58 -0.28
N CYS A 21 -0.71 -11.51 -1.22
CA CYS A 21 -0.79 -11.20 -2.65
C CYS A 21 -2.21 -10.86 -3.15
N ASN A 22 -3.25 -11.21 -2.39
CA ASN A 22 -4.66 -11.09 -2.80
C ASN A 22 -5.39 -9.91 -2.14
N VAL A 23 -4.74 -9.15 -1.27
CA VAL A 23 -5.31 -7.95 -0.65
C VAL A 23 -4.74 -6.69 -1.26
N TYR A 24 -5.44 -5.57 -1.05
CA TYR A 24 -4.98 -4.24 -1.43
C TYR A 24 -4.29 -3.58 -0.23
N PHE A 25 -3.24 -2.80 -0.52
CA PHE A 25 -2.48 -2.04 0.46
C PHE A 25 -2.59 -0.55 0.15
N ASP A 26 -2.55 0.29 1.18
CA ASP A 26 -2.19 1.69 1.00
C ASP A 26 -0.80 1.98 1.57
N ILE A 27 -0.20 3.08 1.13
CA ILE A 27 1.16 3.47 1.55
C ILE A 27 1.20 4.43 2.75
N SER A 28 0.07 4.67 3.42
CA SER A 28 0.05 5.53 4.62
C SER A 28 0.67 4.80 5.82
N PRO A 29 1.33 5.50 6.75
CA PRO A 29 1.59 6.96 6.79
C PRO A 29 2.90 7.37 6.10
N SER A 30 3.65 6.43 5.50
CA SER A 30 4.99 6.67 4.97
C SER A 30 5.01 6.75 3.45
N CYS A 31 5.15 7.96 2.93
CA CYS A 31 5.36 8.22 1.51
C CYS A 31 6.83 8.08 1.05
N HIS A 32 7.68 7.43 1.84
CA HIS A 32 9.10 7.25 1.48
C HIS A 32 9.25 6.23 0.33
N GLU A 33 10.10 6.53 -0.65
CA GLU A 33 10.32 5.66 -1.82
C GLU A 33 10.77 4.23 -1.47
N GLY A 34 11.55 4.10 -0.41
CA GLY A 34 12.04 2.81 0.09
C GLY A 34 10.90 1.91 0.58
N PHE A 35 9.85 2.49 1.18
CA PHE A 35 8.70 1.71 1.65
C PHE A 35 7.90 1.15 0.48
N LEU A 36 7.63 1.98 -0.53
CA LEU A 36 6.96 1.53 -1.74
C LEU A 36 7.78 0.47 -2.48
N SER A 37 9.11 0.63 -2.55
CA SER A 37 10.01 -0.37 -3.15
C SER A 37 9.95 -1.71 -2.41
N SER A 38 9.93 -1.69 -1.07
CA SER A 38 9.75 -2.91 -0.27
C SER A 38 8.38 -3.55 -0.49
N LEU A 39 7.31 -2.76 -0.54
CA LEU A 39 5.96 -3.27 -0.78
C LEU A 39 5.82 -3.89 -2.17
N LEU A 40 6.41 -3.28 -3.20
CA LEU A 40 6.46 -3.82 -4.57
C LEU A 40 7.23 -5.15 -4.69
N SER A 41 8.05 -5.50 -3.69
CA SER A 41 8.74 -6.80 -3.68
C SER A 41 7.83 -7.96 -3.23
N VAL A 42 6.67 -7.67 -2.65
CA VAL A 42 5.75 -8.68 -2.08
C VAL A 42 4.31 -8.54 -2.56
N ALA A 43 3.88 -7.36 -3.00
CA ALA A 43 2.52 -7.08 -3.45
C ALA A 43 2.50 -6.70 -4.94
N PRO A 44 1.47 -7.13 -5.70
CA PRO A 44 1.26 -6.68 -7.08
C PRO A 44 1.11 -5.16 -7.16
N LEU A 45 1.67 -4.53 -8.20
CA LEU A 45 1.59 -3.08 -8.40
C LEU A 45 0.14 -2.58 -8.45
N ASP A 46 -0.77 -3.32 -9.06
CA ASP A 46 -2.20 -3.00 -9.17
C ASP A 46 -2.98 -3.16 -7.86
N HIS A 47 -2.35 -3.70 -6.82
CA HIS A 47 -2.91 -3.85 -5.48
C HIS A 47 -2.48 -2.73 -4.52
N ILE A 48 -1.63 -1.80 -4.96
CA ILE A 48 -1.08 -0.74 -4.11
C ILE A 48 -1.78 0.59 -4.41
N LEU A 49 -2.43 1.16 -3.40
CA LEU A 49 -3.18 2.39 -3.46
C LEU A 49 -2.41 3.51 -2.77
N PHE A 50 -2.62 4.73 -3.24
CA PHE A 50 -2.15 5.90 -2.54
C PHE A 50 -3.09 6.31 -1.40
N GLY A 51 -2.53 6.48 -0.21
CA GLY A 51 -3.23 6.96 0.97
C GLY A 51 -2.39 8.01 1.70
N LYS A 52 -3.06 8.91 2.42
CA LYS A 52 -2.40 9.98 3.20
C LYS A 52 -2.76 10.00 4.68
N ASP A 53 -3.63 9.10 5.12
CA ASP A 53 -4.14 9.06 6.49
C ASP A 53 -4.63 10.44 7.01
N LEU A 54 -5.34 11.19 6.15
CA LEU A 54 -5.93 12.47 6.55
C LEU A 54 -7.21 12.25 7.37
N PRO A 55 -7.45 13.03 8.45
CA PRO A 55 -6.71 14.20 8.92
C PRO A 55 -5.64 13.90 9.99
N TYR A 56 -5.29 12.63 10.20
CA TYR A 56 -4.37 12.22 11.27
C TYR A 56 -2.91 12.55 10.94
N ALA A 57 -2.53 12.48 9.65
CA ALA A 57 -1.22 12.91 9.19
C ALA A 57 -1.07 14.44 9.24
N PRO A 58 0.08 14.98 9.70
CA PRO A 58 0.36 16.41 9.63
C PRO A 58 0.28 16.94 8.19
N LYS A 59 -0.33 18.12 8.01
CA LYS A 59 -0.46 18.78 6.69
C LYS A 59 0.87 18.97 5.97
N THR A 60 1.98 19.06 6.69
CA THR A 60 3.32 19.13 6.12
C THR A 60 3.73 17.81 5.47
N GLY A 61 3.52 16.67 6.12
CA GLY A 61 3.85 15.34 5.58
C GLY A 61 3.08 14.99 4.29
N VAL A 62 1.88 15.56 4.14
CA VAL A 62 1.03 15.44 2.93
C VAL A 62 1.68 16.05 1.69
N LEU A 63 2.46 17.12 1.82
CA LEU A 63 3.12 17.79 0.70
C LEU A 63 4.43 17.08 0.33
N TYR A 64 5.22 16.73 1.35
CA TYR A 64 6.51 16.07 1.17
C TYR A 64 6.42 14.72 0.48
N GLY A 65 5.36 13.93 0.73
CA GLY A 65 5.24 12.62 0.11
C GLY A 65 5.23 12.65 -1.42
N ARG A 66 4.62 13.67 -2.04
CA ARG A 66 4.62 13.80 -3.51
C ARG A 66 6.01 14.18 -4.05
N GLU A 67 6.72 15.03 -3.32
CA GLU A 67 8.06 15.51 -3.69
C GLU A 67 9.07 14.37 -3.59
N GLU A 68 9.04 13.58 -2.52
CA GLU A 68 9.91 12.40 -2.35
C GLU A 68 9.74 11.37 -3.48
N TYR A 69 8.50 11.10 -3.94
CA TYR A 69 8.29 10.20 -5.07
C TYR A 69 8.71 10.79 -6.42
N ALA A 70 8.63 12.12 -6.59
CA ALA A 70 9.07 12.81 -7.80
C ALA A 70 10.60 12.89 -7.90
N GLU A 71 11.28 12.98 -6.76
CA GLU A 71 12.74 13.05 -6.65
C GLU A 71 13.39 11.66 -6.57
N GLY A 72 12.62 10.63 -6.21
CA GLY A 72 13.07 9.26 -6.06
C GLY A 72 13.29 8.50 -7.38
N ASN A 73 13.73 7.26 -7.27
CA ASN A 73 13.98 6.36 -8.40
C ASN A 73 12.71 5.68 -8.95
N LEU A 74 11.54 6.06 -8.46
CA LEU A 74 10.27 5.49 -8.92
C LEU A 74 9.90 6.06 -10.30
N SER A 75 9.57 5.20 -11.25
CA SER A 75 9.12 5.68 -12.55
C SER A 75 7.81 6.46 -12.42
N GLN A 76 7.67 7.57 -13.17
CA GLN A 76 6.42 8.34 -13.20
C GLN A 76 5.20 7.46 -13.52
N LYS A 77 5.37 6.47 -14.41
CA LYS A 77 4.32 5.51 -14.75
C LYS A 77 3.87 4.69 -13.54
N THR A 78 4.80 4.21 -12.72
CA THR A 78 4.51 3.48 -11.48
C THR A 78 3.76 4.39 -10.50
N TRP A 79 4.22 5.63 -10.36
CA TRP A 79 3.56 6.62 -9.51
C TRP A 79 2.11 6.88 -9.94
N ASP A 80 1.86 7.10 -11.23
CA ASP A 80 0.51 7.37 -11.75
C ASP A 80 -0.44 6.17 -11.52
N ILE A 81 0.09 4.95 -11.57
CA ILE A 81 -0.68 3.75 -11.26
C ILE A 81 -1.11 3.73 -9.80
N VAL A 82 -0.17 3.93 -8.87
CA VAL A 82 -0.43 3.91 -7.41
C VAL A 82 -1.28 5.10 -6.98
N ASN A 83 -0.94 6.30 -7.44
CA ASN A 83 -1.57 7.56 -7.04
C ASN A 83 -2.98 7.74 -7.60
N HIS A 84 -3.31 7.09 -8.71
CA HIS A 84 -4.57 7.35 -9.40
C HIS A 84 -5.26 6.12 -9.98
N ASN A 85 -4.59 5.33 -10.83
CA ASN A 85 -5.29 4.29 -11.60
C ASN A 85 -5.82 3.17 -10.73
N ASN A 86 -5.09 2.76 -9.70
CA ASN A 86 -5.50 1.68 -8.82
C ASN A 86 -6.74 2.07 -7.99
N ALA A 87 -6.92 3.35 -7.67
CA ALA A 87 -8.08 3.83 -6.93
C ALA A 87 -9.41 3.55 -7.66
N LYS A 88 -9.38 3.35 -8.99
CA LYS A 88 -10.56 3.03 -9.81
C LYS A 88 -11.19 1.67 -9.48
N ILE A 89 -10.51 0.82 -8.70
CA ILE A 89 -11.12 -0.38 -8.12
C ILE A 89 -12.26 -0.02 -7.15
N LEU A 90 -12.16 1.13 -6.49
CA LEU A 90 -13.17 1.63 -5.58
C LEU A 90 -14.33 2.22 -6.39
N PRO A 91 -15.59 1.83 -6.12
CA PRO A 91 -16.74 2.26 -6.93
C PRO A 91 -16.87 3.79 -7.09
N MET A 92 -16.47 4.56 -6.08
CA MET A 92 -16.55 6.02 -6.08
C MET A 92 -15.53 6.72 -6.99
N PHE A 93 -14.46 6.03 -7.37
CA PHE A 93 -13.40 6.57 -8.24
C PHE A 93 -13.35 5.89 -9.61
N ARG A 94 -14.28 4.99 -9.90
CA ARG A 94 -14.32 4.22 -11.15
C ARG A 94 -14.22 5.10 -12.41
N ASP A 95 -14.96 6.21 -12.40
CA ASP A 95 -15.04 7.15 -13.51
C ASP A 95 -14.20 8.43 -13.26
N ALA A 96 -13.31 8.40 -12.26
CA ALA A 96 -12.40 9.51 -12.01
C ALA A 96 -11.49 9.71 -13.24
N PRO A 97 -11.31 10.96 -13.69
CA PRO A 97 -10.62 11.29 -14.94
C PRO A 97 -9.21 10.71 -14.97
#